data_AF-A0A528I7R9-F1
#
_entry.id   AF-A0A528I7R9-F1
#
_cell.length_a   1.000
_cell.length_b   1.000
_cell.length_c   1.000
_cell.angle_alpha   90.00
_cell.angle_beta   90.00
_cell.angle_gamma   90.00
#
_symmetry.space_group_name_H-M   'P 1'
#
loop_
_entity.id
_entity.type
_entity.pdbx_description
1 polymer ?
#
loop_
_entity_poly.entity_id
_entity_poly.type
_entity_poly.pdbx_seq_one_letter_code
_entity_poly.pdbx_strand_id
1 'polypeptide(L)'
;MRNAVLAAMALVALSWATHESVAQEADAAAGERLFRQRCGACHQIATTRNGAGPHLQGMVGRAAGSIKGFNYSPALRDSGITWTADTLESYL
;
A
#
# COMPACT_ATOMS: atom_id res chain seq x y z
N MET A 1 -43.14 33.32 -3.38
CA MET A 1 -41.81 33.18 -4.04
C MET A 1 -40.68 32.90 -3.03
N ARG A 2 -40.56 33.63 -1.90
CA ARG A 2 -39.55 33.37 -0.84
C ARG A 2 -39.63 31.97 -0.19
N ASN A 3 -40.82 31.42 -0.01
CA ASN A 3 -40.98 30.10 0.62
C ASN A 3 -40.62 28.92 -0.30
N ALA A 4 -40.66 29.13 -1.63
CA ALA A 4 -40.25 28.10 -2.61
C ALA A 4 -38.72 27.99 -2.70
N VAL A 5 -38.00 29.10 -2.48
CA VAL A 5 -36.53 29.15 -2.51
C VAL A 5 -35.93 28.46 -1.26
N LEU A 6 -36.59 28.56 -0.10
CA LEU A 6 -36.14 27.90 1.14
C LEU A 6 -36.31 26.37 1.10
N ALA A 7 -37.37 25.86 0.45
CA ALA A 7 -37.59 24.42 0.30
C ALA A 7 -36.56 23.76 -0.65
N ALA A 8 -36.09 24.48 -1.67
CA ALA A 8 -35.11 23.98 -2.63
C ALA A 8 -33.69 23.85 -2.03
N MET A 9 -33.32 24.68 -1.05
CA MET A 9 -31.99 24.64 -0.42
C MET A 9 -31.84 23.50 0.61
N ALA A 10 -32.93 23.03 1.21
CA ALA A 10 -32.88 21.91 2.17
C ALA A 10 -32.68 20.54 1.49
N LEU A 11 -33.10 20.40 0.22
CA LEU A 11 -33.00 19.14 -0.53
C LEU A 11 -31.61 18.87 -1.11
N VAL A 12 -30.77 19.90 -1.27
CA VAL A 12 -29.40 19.75 -1.79
C VAL A 12 -28.42 19.34 -0.67
N ALA A 13 -28.68 19.73 0.58
CA ALA A 13 -27.81 19.44 1.72
C ALA A 13 -27.82 17.96 2.16
N LEU A 14 -28.84 17.18 1.80
CA LEU A 14 -28.94 15.77 2.17
C LEU A 14 -28.15 14.83 1.22
N SER A 15 -27.73 15.32 0.05
CA SER A 15 -27.10 14.50 -0.98
C SER A 15 -25.59 14.29 -0.78
N TRP A 16 -24.98 14.95 0.21
CA TRP A 16 -23.54 14.83 0.48
C TRP A 16 -23.18 13.88 1.64
N ALA A 17 -24.18 13.35 2.35
CA ALA A 17 -23.97 12.61 3.59
C ALA A 17 -23.69 11.10 3.42
N THR A 18 -23.69 10.57 2.20
CA THR A 18 -23.44 9.14 1.95
C THR A 18 -22.23 8.96 1.04
N HIS A 19 -21.06 9.42 1.47
CA HIS A 19 -19.81 8.84 0.97
C HIS A 19 -19.56 7.58 1.79
N GLU A 20 -20.19 6.48 1.35
CA GLU A 20 -19.84 5.14 1.83
C GLU A 20 -18.37 4.91 1.44
N SER A 21 -17.48 4.86 2.42
CA SER A 21 -16.10 4.44 2.17
C SER A 21 -16.12 2.96 1.84
N VAL A 22 -16.20 2.61 0.56
CA VAL A 22 -16.03 1.24 0.10
C VAL A 22 -14.63 0.81 0.51
N ALA A 23 -14.54 -0.12 1.48
CA ALA A 23 -13.30 -0.81 1.77
C ALA A 23 -12.92 -1.59 0.49
N GLN A 24 -11.91 -1.11 -0.22
CA GLN A 24 -11.46 -1.76 -1.43
C GLN A 24 -10.71 -3.04 -1.05
N GLU A 25 -11.35 -4.18 -1.26
CA GLU A 25 -10.74 -5.48 -1.03
C GLU A 25 -9.54 -5.65 -1.99
N ALA A 26 -8.39 -6.07 -1.47
CA ALA A 26 -7.19 -6.20 -2.27
C ALA A 26 -7.29 -7.40 -3.24
N ASP A 27 -7.21 -7.15 -4.55
CA ASP A 27 -7.12 -8.21 -5.57
C ASP A 27 -5.69 -8.79 -5.59
N ALA A 28 -5.51 -9.92 -4.91
CA ALA A 28 -4.24 -10.63 -4.87
C ALA A 28 -3.73 -11.06 -6.26
N ALA A 29 -4.62 -11.40 -7.19
CA ALA A 29 -4.23 -11.80 -8.54
C ALA A 29 -3.72 -10.59 -9.35
N ALA A 30 -4.31 -9.41 -9.15
CA ALA A 30 -3.77 -8.15 -9.70
C ALA A 30 -2.41 -7.83 -9.08
N GLY A 31 -2.28 -7.96 -7.76
CA GLY A 31 -1.01 -7.79 -7.05
C GLY A 31 0.09 -8.73 -7.57
N GLU A 32 -0.22 -10.00 -7.82
CA GLU A 32 0.72 -10.97 -8.37
C GLU A 32 1.20 -10.59 -9.78
N ARG A 33 0.28 -10.12 -10.64
CA ARG A 33 0.62 -9.62 -11.99
C ARG A 33 1.55 -8.40 -11.91
N LEU A 34 1.22 -7.42 -11.07
CA LEU A 34 2.03 -6.22 -10.86
C LEU A 34 3.41 -6.56 -10.29
N PHE A 35 3.47 -7.46 -9.30
CA PHE A 35 4.72 -7.91 -8.70
C PHE A 35 5.66 -8.47 -9.76
N ARG A 36 5.18 -9.38 -10.64
CA ARG A 36 6.00 -9.93 -11.72
C ARG A 36 6.53 -8.84 -12.66
N GLN A 37 5.70 -7.85 -12.98
CA GLN A 37 6.04 -6.80 -13.94
C GLN A 37 7.00 -5.75 -13.38
N ARG A 38 6.90 -5.43 -12.08
CA ARG A 38 7.59 -4.27 -11.47
C ARG A 38 8.67 -4.66 -10.47
N CYS A 39 8.50 -5.78 -9.77
CA CYS A 39 9.35 -6.17 -8.64
C CYS A 39 10.16 -7.44 -8.94
N GLY A 40 9.59 -8.35 -9.73
CA GLY A 40 10.09 -9.72 -9.95
C GLY A 40 11.45 -9.81 -10.66
N ALA A 41 11.88 -8.73 -11.33
CA ALA A 41 13.22 -8.64 -11.91
C ALA A 41 14.31 -8.62 -10.83
N CYS A 42 14.02 -8.05 -9.66
CA CYS A 42 15.00 -7.88 -8.58
C CYS A 42 14.70 -8.77 -7.37
N HIS A 43 13.43 -9.01 -7.08
CA HIS A 43 12.97 -9.62 -5.85
C HIS A 43 12.28 -10.97 -6.06
N GLN A 44 12.54 -11.90 -5.14
CA GLN A 44 11.89 -13.20 -5.06
C GLN A 44 10.88 -13.21 -3.91
N ILE A 45 9.69 -13.78 -4.10
CA ILE A 45 8.68 -13.91 -3.05
C ILE A 45 8.38 -15.38 -2.69
N ALA A 46 8.66 -16.31 -3.60
CA ALA A 46 8.41 -17.74 -3.39
C ALA A 46 9.55 -18.47 -2.65
N THR A 47 10.74 -17.87 -2.57
CA THR A 47 11.92 -18.44 -1.91
C THR A 47 12.60 -17.41 -1.02
N THR A 48 13.44 -17.87 -0.09
CA THR A 48 14.30 -17.01 0.74
C THR A 48 15.63 -16.66 0.07
N ARG A 49 15.76 -16.88 -1.25
CA ARG A 49 16.99 -16.58 -1.99
C ARG A 49 17.07 -15.09 -2.31
N ASN A 50 18.17 -14.46 -1.91
CA ASN A 50 18.51 -13.10 -2.33
C ASN A 50 19.01 -13.08 -3.79
N GLY A 51 18.73 -11.99 -4.51
CA GLY A 51 19.19 -11.74 -5.87
C GLY A 51 19.74 -10.34 -6.00
N ALA A 52 19.34 -9.62 -7.06
CA ALA A 52 19.64 -8.19 -7.18
C ALA A 52 19.00 -7.38 -6.03
N GLY A 53 17.83 -7.80 -5.56
CA GLY A 53 17.20 -7.36 -4.32
C GLY A 53 17.08 -8.48 -3.28
N PRO A 54 16.79 -8.16 -2.01
CA PRO A 54 16.49 -9.15 -0.98
C PRO A 54 15.18 -9.88 -1.27
N HIS A 55 14.99 -11.09 -0.74
CA HIS A 55 13.70 -11.76 -0.85
C HIS A 55 12.59 -11.04 -0.06
N LEU A 56 11.36 -11.07 -0.58
CA LEU A 56 10.20 -10.39 0.01
C LEU A 56 9.21 -11.37 0.66
N GLN A 57 9.53 -12.66 0.73
CA GLN A 57 8.75 -13.63 1.50
C GLN A 57 8.66 -13.18 2.97
N GLY A 58 7.44 -13.06 3.51
CA GLY A 58 7.21 -12.60 4.88
C GLY A 58 7.70 -11.17 5.15
N MET A 59 7.60 -10.27 4.17
CA MET A 59 8.05 -8.88 4.31
C MET A 59 7.18 -8.08 5.27
N VAL A 60 5.86 -8.27 5.26
CA VAL A 60 4.94 -7.50 6.11
C VAL A 60 5.24 -7.81 7.59
N GLY A 61 5.40 -6.76 8.40
CA GLY A 61 5.81 -6.82 9.80
C GLY A 61 7.32 -6.92 10.03
N ARG A 62 8.14 -7.07 8.98
CA ARG A 62 9.60 -7.18 9.10
C ARG A 62 10.26 -5.80 9.17
N ALA A 63 11.29 -5.66 9.99
CA ALA A 63 12.14 -4.47 9.99
C ALA A 63 12.85 -4.28 8.64
N ALA A 64 12.93 -3.05 8.15
CA ALA A 64 13.68 -2.71 6.94
C ALA A 64 15.17 -3.02 7.11
N GLY A 65 15.84 -3.41 6.02
CA GLY A 65 17.28 -3.68 6.04
C GLY A 65 17.73 -4.87 6.90
N SER A 66 16.82 -5.77 7.31
CA SER A 66 17.11 -6.80 8.34
C SER A 66 17.44 -8.20 7.82
N ILE A 67 17.30 -8.50 6.52
CA ILE A 67 17.64 -9.83 6.00
C ILE A 67 19.15 -10.04 6.04
N LYS A 68 19.58 -11.02 6.84
CA LYS A 68 20.99 -11.41 6.94
C LYS A 68 21.56 -11.81 5.57
N GLY A 69 22.76 -11.33 5.27
CA GLY A 69 23.47 -11.70 4.04
C GLY A 69 23.05 -10.92 2.79
N PHE A 70 22.16 -9.93 2.90
CA PHE A 70 21.95 -8.94 1.84
C PHE A 70 22.67 -7.63 2.18
N ASN A 71 23.29 -6.99 1.19
CA ASN A 71 24.02 -5.75 1.38
C ASN A 71 23.09 -4.54 1.22
N TYR A 72 22.53 -4.06 2.32
CA TYR A 72 21.67 -2.89 2.35
C TYR A 72 22.46 -1.58 2.37
N SER A 73 21.86 -0.52 1.82
CA SER A 73 22.36 0.84 2.04
C SER A 73 22.32 1.17 3.54
N PRO A 74 23.24 2.01 4.04
CA PRO A 74 23.18 2.50 5.42
C PRO A 74 21.83 3.16 5.74
N ALA A 75 21.32 3.97 4.81
CA ALA A 75 20.04 4.65 4.97
C ALA A 75 18.87 3.69 5.24
N LEU A 76 18.77 2.57 4.51
CA LEU A 76 17.67 1.64 4.71
C LEU A 76 17.84 0.80 5.98
N ARG A 77 19.08 0.39 6.29
CA ARG A 77 19.40 -0.36 7.52
C ARG A 77 19.11 0.44 8.78
N ASP A 78 19.41 1.74 8.74
CA ASP A 78 19.31 2.63 9.90
C ASP A 78 17.97 3.39 9.94
N SER A 79 17.06 3.09 9.00
CA SER A 79 15.78 3.80 8.83
C SER A 79 14.79 3.65 9.99
N GLY A 80 14.90 2.56 10.77
CA GLY A 80 13.92 2.22 11.80
C GLY A 80 12.55 1.81 11.27
N ILE A 81 12.37 1.68 9.95
CA ILE A 81 11.10 1.31 9.33
C ILE A 81 10.74 -0.14 9.65
N THR A 82 9.49 -0.39 9.98
CA THR A 82 8.87 -1.72 9.94
C THR A 82 7.86 -1.74 8.81
N TRP A 83 7.93 -2.75 7.94
CA TRP A 83 7.09 -2.85 6.76
C TRP A 83 5.63 -3.16 7.11
N THR A 84 4.81 -2.14 7.33
CA THR A 84 3.34 -2.20 7.36
C THR A 84 2.76 -1.79 6.00
N ALA A 85 1.45 -1.96 5.81
CA ALA A 85 0.76 -1.46 4.61
C ALA A 85 1.04 0.03 4.38
N ASP A 86 0.87 0.87 5.42
CA ASP A 86 1.07 2.33 5.33
C ASP A 86 2.52 2.71 4.96
N THR A 87 3.50 2.04 5.57
CA THR A 87 4.91 2.31 5.26
C THR A 87 5.31 1.82 3.87
N LEU A 88 4.68 0.75 3.38
CA LEU A 88 4.88 0.26 2.02
C LEU A 88 4.24 1.21 1.00
N GLU A 89 3.04 1.70 1.27
CA GLU A 89 2.38 2.69 0.42
C GLU A 89 3.18 4.00 0.34
N SER A 90 3.81 4.42 1.43
CA SER A 90 4.68 5.60 1.43
C SER A 90 6.03 5.39 0.72
N TYR A 91 6.47 4.14 0.59
CA TYR A 91 7.80 3.78 0.06
C TYR A 91 7.80 3.43 -1.43
N LEU A 92 6.71 2.85 -1.93
CA LEU A 92 6.54 2.39 -3.32
C LEU A 92 6.23 3.53 -4.28
#